data_AF-A0A8H9KXT2-F1
#
_entry.id   AF-A0A8H9KXT2-F1
#
_cell.length_a   1.000
_cell.length_b   1.000
_cell.length_c   1.000
_cell.angle_alpha   90.00
_cell.angle_beta   90.00
_cell.angle_gamma   90.00
#
_symmetry.space_group_name_H-M   'P 1'
#
loop_
_entity.id
_entity.type
_entity.pdbx_description
1 polymer ?
#
loop_
_entity_poly.entity_id
_entity_poly.type
_entity_poly.pdbx_seq_one_letter_code
_entity_poly.pdbx_strand_id
1 'polypeptide(L)' 'MYTSGLLFIGTNEIIIIVVLALLLFGGKKIPELMRGLGRGVKEFKEGQKDDPNAENNTNTTANNDTVNKQG' A
#
# COMPACT_ATOMS: atom_id res chain seq x y z
N MET A 1 0.48 -31.28 -21.16
CA MET A 1 1.67 -30.46 -20.87
C MET A 1 1.31 -28.97 -20.92
N TYR A 2 0.45 -28.52 -19.99
CA TYR A 2 0.12 -27.10 -19.73
C TYR A 2 -0.21 -26.84 -18.24
N THR A 3 -0.31 -27.90 -17.44
CA THR A 3 -0.80 -27.86 -16.05
C THR A 3 0.24 -27.33 -15.05
N SER A 4 1.52 -27.32 -15.41
CA SER A 4 2.61 -26.85 -14.52
C SER A 4 2.66 -25.32 -14.36
N GLY A 5 1.98 -24.54 -15.22
CA GLY A 5 1.96 -23.08 -15.16
C GLY A 5 0.98 -22.50 -14.12
N LEU A 6 0.03 -23.30 -13.61
CA LEU A 6 -1.03 -22.77 -12.74
C LEU A 6 -0.57 -22.50 -11.29
N LEU A 7 0.47 -23.20 -10.83
CA LEU A 7 0.94 -23.13 -9.43
C LEU A 7 2.06 -22.11 -9.21
N PHE A 8 2.69 -21.66 -10.28
CA PHE A 8 3.60 -20.52 -10.26
C PHE A 8 2.99 -19.43 -11.12
N ILE A 9 2.05 -18.66 -10.57
CA ILE A 9 1.86 -17.27 -11.03
C ILE A 9 3.18 -16.57 -10.71
N GLY A 10 4.14 -16.73 -11.61
CA GLY A 10 5.41 -16.06 -11.55
C GLY A 10 5.22 -14.58 -11.86
N THR A 11 6.26 -13.79 -11.59
CA THR A 11 6.30 -12.36 -11.92
C THR A 11 5.87 -12.09 -13.37
N ASN A 12 6.14 -13.02 -14.29
CA ASN A 12 5.77 -12.91 -15.70
C ASN A 12 4.25 -12.83 -15.94
N GLU A 13 3.43 -13.71 -15.34
CA GLU A 13 1.98 -13.66 -15.48
C GLU A 13 1.41 -12.34 -14.94
N ILE A 14 1.90 -11.90 -13.77
CA ILE A 14 1.47 -10.63 -13.16
C ILE A 14 1.82 -9.45 -14.07
N ILE A 15 3.02 -9.44 -14.66
CA ILE A 15 3.43 -8.39 -15.61
C ILE A 15 2.48 -8.36 -16.80
N ILE A 16 2.11 -9.51 -17.37
CA ILE A 16 1.18 -9.58 -18.51
C ILE A 16 -0.19 -9.01 -18.14
N ILE A 17 -0.73 -9.38 -16.97
CA ILE A 17 -2.02 -8.86 -16.49
C ILE A 17 -1.95 -7.34 -16.27
N VAL A 18 -0.86 -6.85 -15.65
CA VAL A 18 -0.65 -5.42 -15.42
C VAL A 18 -0.53 -4.67 -16.75
N VAL A 19 0.19 -5.20 -17.74
CA VAL A 19 0.30 -4.59 -19.06
C VAL A 19 -1.06 -4.52 -19.76
N LEU A 20 -1.85 -5.60 -19.73
CA LEU A 20 -3.22 -5.57 -20.27
C LEU A 20 -4.09 -4.56 -19.53
N ALA A 21 -4.08 -4.56 -18.21
CA ALA A 21 -4.82 -3.57 -17.42
C ALA A 21 -4.39 -2.13 -17.73
N LEU A 22 -3.09 -1.88 -17.94
CA LEU A 22 -2.56 -0.57 -18.36
C LEU A 22 -2.99 -0.19 -19.78
N LEU A 23 -3.21 -1.15 -20.68
CA LEU A 23 -3.77 -0.88 -22.01
C LEU A 23 -5.25 -0.52 -21.93
N LEU A 24 -6.05 -1.24 -21.12
CA LEU A 24 -7.47 -0.99 -20.98
C LEU A 24 -7.77 0.30 -20.20
N PHE A 25 -7.07 0.52 -19.09
CA PHE A 25 -7.31 1.66 -18.18
C PHE A 25 -6.36 2.84 -18.44
N GLY A 26 -5.24 2.63 -19.14
CA GLY A 26 -4.19 3.62 -19.29
C GLY A 26 -3.28 3.71 -18.06
N GLY A 27 -2.01 4.07 -18.28
CA GLY A 27 -1.01 4.18 -17.20
C GLY A 27 -1.29 5.23 -16.12
N LYS A 28 -2.25 6.13 -16.34
CA LYS A 28 -2.64 7.18 -15.38
C LYS A 28 -3.72 6.76 -14.39
N LYS A 29 -4.60 5.81 -14.74
CA LYS A 29 -5.74 5.45 -13.89
C LYS A 29 -5.35 4.57 -12.69
N ILE A 30 -4.40 3.66 -12.84
CA ILE A 30 -3.92 2.82 -11.72
C ILE A 30 -3.29 3.68 -10.60
N PRO A 31 -2.35 4.61 -10.88
CA PRO A 31 -1.81 5.52 -9.86
C PRO A 31 -2.86 6.45 -9.23
N GLU A 32 -3.82 6.92 -10.03
CA GLU A 32 -4.89 7.82 -9.56
C GLU A 32 -5.82 7.11 -8.58
N LEU A 33 -6.23 5.88 -8.89
CA LEU A 33 -7.02 5.03 -7.99
C LEU A 33 -6.24 4.64 -6.73
N MET A 34 -4.96 4.29 -6.85
CA MET A 34 -4.11 3.99 -5.68
C MET A 34 -3.94 5.19 -4.75
N ARG A 35 -3.78 6.41 -5.30
CA ARG A 35 -3.69 7.64 -4.50
C ARG A 35 -5.01 7.92 -3.76
N GLY A 36 -6.15 7.70 -4.42
CA GLY A 36 -7.47 7.83 -3.79
C GLY A 36 -7.69 6.81 -2.66
N LEU A 37 -7.40 5.53 -2.91
CA LEU A 37 -7.46 4.46 -1.92
C LEU A 37 -6.53 4.72 -0.73
N GLY A 38 -5.29 5.13 -0.97
CA GLY A 38 -4.31 5.41 0.08
C GLY A 38 -4.75 6.55 1.01
N ARG A 39 -5.37 7.61 0.46
CA ARG A 39 -5.96 8.70 1.24
C ARG A 39 -7.13 8.22 2.09
N GLY A 40 -8.05 7.44 1.49
CA GLY A 40 -9.18 6.86 2.22
C GLY A 40 -8.76 5.92 3.36
N VAL A 41 -7.75 5.08 3.14
CA VAL A 41 -7.20 4.19 4.18
C VAL A 41 -6.52 5.00 5.31
N LYS A 42 -5.81 6.08 4.97
CA LYS A 42 -5.20 6.98 5.96
C LYS A 42 -6.25 7.66 6.83
N GLU A 43 -7.26 8.27 6.22
CA GLU A 43 -8.36 8.95 6.93
C GLU A 43 -9.17 7.95 7.77
N PHE A 44 -9.41 6.74 7.26
CA PHE A 44 -10.07 5.66 8.02
C PHE A 44 -9.26 5.24 9.25
N LYS A 45 -7.93 5.15 9.11
CA LYS A 45 -7.03 4.81 10.22
C LYS A 45 -6.96 5.92 11.25
N GLU A 46 -6.98 7.19 10.83
CA GLU A 46 -6.99 8.35 11.72
C GLU A 46 -8.31 8.45 12.49
N GLY A 47 -9.46 8.31 11.82
CA GLY A 47 -10.76 8.32 12.50
C GLY A 47 -11.00 7.14 13.46
N GLN A 48 -10.35 6.00 13.23
CA GLN A 48 -10.37 4.86 14.17
C GLN A 48 -9.49 5.07 15.41
N LYS A 49 -8.46 5.94 15.33
CA LYS A 49 -7.55 6.24 16.45
C LYS A 49 -8.12 7.27 17.41
N ASP A 50 -9.07 8.09 16.96
CA ASP A 50 -9.78 9.07 17.80
C ASP A 50 -10.85 8.42 18.70
N ASP A 51 -11.05 7.09 18.62
CA ASP A 51 -11.84 6.35 19.58
C ASP A 51 -11.03 6.15 20.89
N PRO A 52 -11.45 6.74 22.02
CA PRO A 52 -10.70 6.70 23.28
C PRO A 52 -10.58 5.30 23.90
N ASN A 53 -11.25 4.29 23.35
CA ASN A 53 -11.09 2.87 23.73
C ASN A 53 -10.19 2.06 22.78
N ALA A 54 -9.66 2.67 21.72
CA ALA A 54 -8.72 2.01 20.82
C ALA A 54 -7.31 1.99 21.45
N GLU A 55 -7.04 0.98 22.27
CA GLU A 55 -5.72 0.71 22.82
C GLU A 55 -4.65 0.69 21.71
N ASN A 56 -3.74 1.65 21.82
CA ASN A 56 -2.68 1.95 20.88
C ASN A 56 -1.70 0.78 20.75
N ASN A 57 -1.83 0.03 19.65
CA ASN A 57 -0.71 -0.70 19.08
C ASN A 57 -0.31 -0.02 17.77
N THR A 58 0.31 1.16 17.87
CA THR A 58 1.11 1.70 16.78
C THR A 58 2.42 2.25 17.35
N ASN A 59 3.27 1.34 17.84
CA ASN A 59 4.70 1.59 17.79
C ASN A 59 5.15 1.38 16.33
N THR A 60 5.25 2.48 15.60
CA THR A 60 6.37 2.68 14.68
C THR A 60 6.78 4.13 14.82
N THR A 61 7.62 4.32 15.83
CA THR A 61 8.64 5.36 15.90
C THR A 61 9.39 5.43 14.58
N ALA A 62 9.16 6.52 13.84
CA ALA A 62 10.17 7.15 12.99
C ALA A 62 10.20 8.64 13.36
N ASN A 63 10.78 8.93 14.52
CA ASN A 63 11.28 10.26 14.86
C ASN A 63 12.69 10.06 15.38
N ASN A 64 13.62 9.86 14.46
CA ASN A 64 14.96 10.37 14.59
C ASN A 64 14.91 11.91 14.52
N ASP A 65 15.83 12.54 15.24
CA ASP A 65 16.12 13.98 15.27
C ASP A 65 15.49 14.74 16.45
N THR A 66 16.19 14.71 17.61
CA THR A 66 16.57 15.92 18.41
C THR A 66 17.26 15.61 19.76
N VAL A 67 17.66 14.37 20.06
CA VAL A 67 18.53 14.09 21.24
C VAL A 67 19.97 13.95 20.78
N ASN A 68 20.74 15.06 20.79
CA ASN A 68 22.17 15.11 21.19
C ASN A 68 22.83 16.45 20.75
N LYS A 69 22.78 17.47 21.61
CA LYS A 69 23.96 18.06 22.29
C LYS A 69 23.51 19.23 23.18
N GLN A 70 23.11 18.89 24.40
CA GLN A 70 23.29 19.74 25.58
C GLN A 70 24.83 19.87 25.78
N GLY A 71 25.38 21.04 26.09
CA GLY A 71 25.35 21.60 27.44
C GLY A 71 26.52 21.03 28.22
#